data_AF-A0A8T0T1W9-F1
#
_entry.id   AF-A0A8T0T1W9-F1
#
_cell.length_a   1.000
_cell.length_b   1.000
_cell.length_c   1.000
_cell.angle_alpha   90.00
_cell.angle_beta   90.00
_cell.angle_gamma   90.00
#
_symmetry.space_group_name_H-M   'P 1'
#
loop_
_entity.id
_entity.type
_entity.pdbx_description
1 polymer ?
#
loop_
_entity_poly.entity_id
_entity_poly.type
_entity_poly.pdbx_seq_one_letter_code
_entity_poly.pdbx_strand_id
1 'polypeptide(L)'
;MERRGLLKAALLLCLLAVCSGRELTIKHKPSTTIYNSTLAKILVEYAAAIYTADLTQLFNWTCARCGDLIKGFEMIEIVVNVENCLEAYVGFASDINALVVVFRGTQENSIQNWIEDLLWKQLDLDYPGMPEAMVHRGFYSAYHNTTLRDGVVSGIQKTRKFYGDIPIMITGHSMGGAMASFCALDLVVNYGLDGVKLMTFGQPRIGNAAFASYFKTHLPHAIRVTHAHDIVPHLPPYFSFFPEKTYHHFPREVWIHNIGLGSLVYNVEKICDDSGEDPTCSRSVSGTSVRDHIYYLGVSMHAEDWSSCRIVMDYSKLQYQMDLNGNVILSKQPGLSNDRGFSAQ
;
A
#
# COMPACT_ATOMS: atom_id res chain seq x y z
N MET A 1 -68.76 11.60 -22.85
CA MET A 1 -68.06 10.62 -21.98
C MET A 1 -66.84 9.98 -22.67
N GLU A 2 -66.73 10.03 -24.01
CA GLU A 2 -65.66 9.37 -24.78
C GLU A 2 -64.28 10.04 -24.75
N ARG A 3 -64.20 11.37 -24.59
CA ARG A 3 -62.90 12.10 -24.65
C ARG A 3 -61.95 11.79 -23.48
N ARG A 4 -62.48 11.32 -22.35
CA ARG A 4 -61.72 10.97 -21.14
C ARG A 4 -61.14 9.55 -21.20
N GLY A 5 -61.74 8.66 -22.00
CA GLY A 5 -61.24 7.29 -22.23
C GLY A 5 -60.04 7.28 -23.16
N LEU A 6 -60.09 8.09 -24.23
CA LEU A 6 -58.98 8.26 -25.19
C LEU A 6 -57.71 8.84 -24.55
N LEU A 7 -57.84 9.81 -23.64
CA LEU A 7 -56.67 10.36 -22.94
C LEU A 7 -56.01 9.35 -22.00
N LYS A 8 -56.81 8.53 -21.30
CA LYS A 8 -56.28 7.48 -20.42
C LYS A 8 -55.61 6.35 -21.21
N ALA A 9 -56.17 5.99 -22.36
CA ALA A 9 -55.56 5.02 -23.27
C ALA A 9 -54.23 5.53 -23.85
N ALA A 10 -54.16 6.80 -24.25
CA ALA A 10 -52.93 7.41 -24.75
C ALA A 10 -51.82 7.48 -23.68
N LEU A 11 -52.18 7.81 -22.43
CA LEU A 11 -51.23 7.79 -21.30
C LEU A 11 -50.73 6.38 -20.96
N LEU A 12 -51.59 5.36 -21.03
CA LEU A 12 -51.19 3.96 -20.82
C LEU A 12 -50.26 3.45 -21.94
N LEU A 13 -50.53 3.85 -23.19
CA LEU A 13 -49.69 3.51 -24.35
C LEU A 13 -48.31 4.19 -24.28
N CYS A 14 -48.23 5.45 -23.82
CA CYS A 14 -46.95 6.12 -23.59
C CYS A 14 -46.15 5.48 -22.44
N LEU A 15 -46.81 5.03 -21.37
CA LEU A 15 -46.14 4.32 -20.25
C LEU A 15 -45.63 2.94 -20.67
N LEU A 16 -46.36 2.22 -21.54
CA LEU A 16 -45.92 0.93 -22.08
C LEU A 16 -44.79 1.05 -23.12
N ALA A 17 -44.75 2.14 -23.89
CA ALA A 17 -43.66 2.41 -24.83
C ALA A 17 -42.32 2.77 -24.14
N VAL A 18 -42.37 3.27 -22.89
CA VAL A 18 -41.18 3.55 -22.08
C VAL A 18 -40.71 2.32 -21.28
N CYS A 19 -41.51 1.25 -21.25
CA CYS A 19 -41.18 -0.02 -20.60
C CYS A 19 -40.63 -1.10 -21.55
N SER A 20 -40.11 -0.74 -22.73
CA SER A 20 -39.21 -1.65 -23.43
C SER A 20 -37.89 -1.70 -22.65
N GLY A 21 -37.74 -2.71 -21.81
CA GLY A 21 -36.49 -2.99 -21.11
C GLY A 21 -35.35 -2.98 -22.11
N ARG A 22 -34.52 -1.94 -22.06
CA ARG A 22 -33.18 -2.03 -22.64
C ARG A 22 -32.44 -3.01 -21.74
N GLU A 23 -32.44 -4.28 -22.11
CA GLU A 23 -31.41 -5.20 -21.64
C GLU A 23 -30.07 -4.57 -22.03
N LEU A 24 -29.38 -4.03 -21.03
CA LEU A 24 -27.97 -3.70 -21.13
C LEU A 24 -27.26 -5.02 -21.41
N THR A 25 -27.06 -5.33 -22.69
CA THR A 25 -26.12 -6.35 -23.12
C THR A 25 -24.73 -5.82 -22.79
N ILE A 26 -24.33 -5.99 -21.53
CA ILE A 26 -22.95 -5.80 -21.11
C ILE A 26 -22.16 -6.82 -21.92
N LYS A 27 -21.49 -6.34 -22.97
CA LYS A 27 -20.46 -7.12 -23.66
C LYS A 27 -19.44 -7.49 -22.60
N HIS A 28 -19.51 -8.73 -22.13
CA HIS A 28 -18.55 -9.29 -21.21
C HIS A 28 -17.23 -9.42 -21.98
N LYS A 29 -16.44 -8.35 -22.01
CA LYS A 29 -15.02 -8.46 -22.29
C LYS A 29 -14.48 -9.33 -21.17
N PRO A 30 -13.76 -10.43 -21.45
CA PRO A 30 -13.24 -11.29 -20.41
C PRO A 30 -12.35 -10.41 -19.52
N SER A 31 -12.84 -10.11 -18.31
CA SER A 31 -12.15 -9.29 -17.34
C SER A 31 -11.06 -10.16 -16.74
N THR A 32 -9.83 -10.03 -17.25
CA THR A 32 -8.66 -10.38 -16.44
C THR A 32 -8.76 -9.54 -15.18
N THR A 33 -9.08 -10.15 -14.04
CA THR A 33 -9.37 -9.45 -12.79
C THR A 33 -8.20 -8.56 -12.38
N ILE A 34 -8.34 -7.25 -12.62
CA ILE A 34 -7.33 -6.21 -12.41
C ILE A 34 -7.01 -6.04 -10.92
N TYR A 35 -7.98 -6.36 -10.06
CA TYR A 35 -7.91 -6.24 -8.61
C TYR A 35 -8.54 -7.48 -7.97
N ASN A 36 -7.97 -7.90 -6.84
CA ASN A 36 -8.44 -9.03 -6.04
C ASN A 36 -8.66 -8.58 -4.59
N SER A 37 -9.93 -8.45 -4.19
CA SER A 37 -10.35 -8.03 -2.84
C SER A 37 -9.79 -8.95 -1.75
N THR A 38 -9.76 -10.27 -1.97
CA THR A 38 -9.19 -11.23 -1.02
C THR A 38 -7.71 -10.99 -0.80
N LEU A 39 -6.95 -10.78 -1.89
CA LEU A 39 -5.53 -10.44 -1.78
C LEU A 39 -5.34 -9.10 -1.04
N ALA A 40 -6.18 -8.10 -1.31
CA ALA A 40 -6.10 -6.83 -0.59
C ALA A 40 -6.35 -6.98 0.91
N LYS A 41 -7.31 -7.81 1.32
CA LYS A 41 -7.58 -8.13 2.72
C LYS A 41 -6.45 -8.91 3.39
N ILE A 42 -5.67 -9.68 2.64
CA ILE A 42 -4.46 -10.33 3.17
C ILE A 42 -3.34 -9.30 3.33
N LEU A 43 -3.08 -8.48 2.29
CA LEU A 43 -1.96 -7.54 2.28
C LEU A 43 -2.14 -6.36 3.24
N VAL A 44 -3.37 -6.00 3.58
CA VAL A 44 -3.65 -4.99 4.59
C VAL A 44 -3.30 -5.48 6.00
N GLU A 45 -3.49 -6.78 6.29
CA GLU A 45 -3.08 -7.38 7.58
C GLU A 45 -1.55 -7.43 7.69
N TYR A 46 -0.85 -7.80 6.60
CA TYR A 46 0.62 -7.69 6.53
C TYR A 46 1.09 -6.25 6.75
N ALA A 47 0.46 -5.27 6.10
CA ALA A 47 0.77 -3.85 6.28
C ALA A 47 0.45 -3.33 7.70
N ALA A 48 -0.49 -3.97 8.41
CA ALA A 48 -0.82 -3.63 9.79
C ALA A 48 0.14 -4.29 10.81
N ALA A 49 0.65 -5.49 10.53
CA ALA A 49 1.53 -6.23 11.45
C ALA A 49 2.84 -5.49 11.77
N ILE A 50 3.37 -4.70 10.84
CA ILE A 50 4.60 -3.91 11.05
C ILE A 50 4.44 -2.78 12.09
N TYR A 51 3.23 -2.52 12.55
CA TYR A 51 2.94 -1.56 13.62
C TYR A 51 2.97 -2.19 15.03
N THR A 52 3.33 -3.47 15.14
CA THR A 52 3.62 -4.11 16.43
C THR A 52 4.89 -3.53 17.05
N ALA A 53 4.82 -3.15 18.32
CA ALA A 53 5.92 -2.47 19.01
C ALA A 53 7.05 -3.43 19.43
N ASP A 54 6.70 -4.65 19.81
CA ASP A 54 7.66 -5.67 20.23
C ASP A 54 8.25 -6.40 19.01
N LEU A 55 9.48 -6.05 18.65
CA LEU A 55 10.19 -6.68 17.54
C LEU A 55 10.44 -8.17 17.76
N THR A 56 10.47 -8.65 19.01
CA THR A 56 10.62 -10.08 19.29
C THR A 56 9.35 -10.85 18.94
N GLN A 57 8.18 -10.26 19.20
CA GLN A 57 6.91 -10.85 18.79
C GLN A 57 6.72 -10.76 17.29
N LEU A 58 7.07 -9.64 16.66
CA LEU A 58 7.01 -9.48 15.21
C LEU A 58 7.96 -10.46 14.52
N PHE A 59 9.22 -10.54 14.95
CA PHE A 59 10.23 -11.41 14.36
C PHE A 59 9.91 -12.90 14.48
N ASN A 60 9.30 -13.32 15.59
CA ASN A 60 8.84 -14.70 15.77
C ASN A 60 7.43 -14.96 15.21
N TRP A 61 6.80 -13.93 14.62
CA TRP A 61 5.44 -13.97 14.10
C TRP A 61 4.39 -14.43 15.13
N THR A 62 4.54 -13.97 16.37
CA THR A 62 3.63 -14.26 17.49
C THR A 62 2.87 -13.02 17.96
N CYS A 63 2.96 -11.92 17.22
CA CYS A 63 2.29 -10.67 17.56
C CYS A 63 0.76 -10.79 17.49
N ALA A 64 0.04 -9.90 18.18
CA ALA A 64 -1.43 -9.91 18.18
C ALA A 64 -2.04 -9.76 16.77
N ARG A 65 -1.31 -9.10 15.86
CA ARG A 65 -1.69 -8.88 14.45
C ARG A 65 -1.19 -9.97 13.49
N CYS A 66 -0.37 -10.90 13.96
CA CYS A 66 0.29 -11.94 13.16
C CYS A 66 -0.61 -13.19 12.98
N GLY A 67 -1.92 -13.03 13.18
CA GLY A 67 -2.91 -14.11 13.21
C GLY A 67 -3.70 -14.28 11.91
N ASP A 68 -4.82 -15.01 12.02
CA ASP A 68 -5.86 -15.12 10.99
C ASP A 68 -5.35 -15.38 9.56
N LEU A 69 -5.49 -14.39 8.68
CA LEU A 69 -5.16 -14.47 7.26
C LEU A 69 -3.65 -14.58 6.98
N ILE A 70 -2.81 -14.18 7.94
CA ILE A 70 -1.35 -14.08 7.76
C ILE A 70 -0.58 -15.00 8.71
N LYS A 71 -1.26 -15.95 9.38
CA LYS A 71 -0.67 -16.84 10.39
C LYS A 71 0.56 -17.64 9.93
N GLY A 72 0.62 -17.98 8.64
CA GLY A 72 1.63 -18.87 8.06
C GLY A 72 2.89 -18.17 7.53
N PHE A 73 3.14 -16.92 7.94
CA PHE A 73 4.28 -16.16 7.46
C PHE A 73 5.58 -16.57 8.13
N GLU A 74 6.63 -16.70 7.33
CA GLU A 74 7.97 -17.02 7.79
C GLU A 74 8.86 -15.79 7.67
N MET A 75 9.12 -15.15 8.81
CA MET A 75 9.97 -13.98 8.90
C MET A 75 11.43 -14.31 8.60
N ILE A 76 12.02 -13.60 7.62
CA ILE A 76 13.42 -13.77 7.22
C ILE A 76 14.28 -12.58 7.65
N GLU A 77 13.80 -11.35 7.43
CA GLU A 77 14.57 -10.15 7.74
C GLU A 77 13.67 -9.05 8.31
N ILE A 78 14.10 -8.40 9.39
CA ILE A 78 13.58 -7.10 9.83
C ILE A 78 14.73 -6.10 9.76
N VAL A 79 14.45 -4.93 9.20
CA VAL A 79 15.39 -3.83 9.04
C VAL A 79 14.81 -2.61 9.75
N VAL A 80 15.56 -2.08 10.72
CA VAL A 80 15.20 -0.87 11.45
C VAL A 80 16.28 0.17 11.23
N ASN A 81 15.91 1.29 10.60
CA ASN A 81 16.75 2.49 10.55
C ASN A 81 16.36 3.41 11.71
N VAL A 82 17.21 3.47 12.74
CA VAL A 82 16.90 4.20 13.99
C VAL A 82 16.93 5.70 13.78
N GLU A 83 17.90 6.19 13.02
CA GLU A 83 18.09 7.63 12.75
C GLU A 83 16.83 8.27 12.16
N ASN A 84 16.22 7.62 11.17
CA ASN A 84 15.04 8.15 10.47
C ASN A 84 13.73 7.49 10.90
N CYS A 85 13.79 6.62 11.91
CA CYS A 85 12.69 5.81 12.39
C CYS A 85 11.92 5.01 11.32
N LEU A 86 12.68 4.40 10.41
CA LEU A 86 12.11 3.60 9.33
C LEU A 86 12.19 2.12 9.67
N GLU A 87 11.22 1.36 9.18
CA GLU A 87 11.17 -0.07 9.42
C GLU A 87 10.62 -0.79 8.19
N ALA A 88 11.22 -1.93 7.87
CA ALA A 88 10.74 -2.84 6.86
C ALA A 88 10.96 -4.29 7.30
N TYR A 89 10.15 -5.20 6.78
CA TYR A 89 10.41 -6.63 6.93
C TYR A 89 10.26 -7.39 5.62
N VAL A 90 10.92 -8.54 5.54
CA VAL A 90 10.88 -9.46 4.41
C VAL A 90 10.65 -10.88 4.90
N GLY A 91 9.77 -11.61 4.24
CA GLY A 91 9.52 -13.01 4.57
C GLY A 91 8.78 -13.78 3.50
N PHE A 92 8.53 -15.06 3.77
CA PHE A 92 7.75 -15.94 2.91
C PHE A 92 6.32 -16.09 3.43
N ALA A 93 5.34 -15.77 2.58
CA ALA A 93 3.92 -15.91 2.85
C ALA A 93 3.39 -17.19 2.19
N SER A 94 3.16 -18.22 3.00
CA SER A 94 2.66 -19.51 2.52
C SER A 94 1.21 -19.44 2.01
N ASP A 95 0.40 -18.51 2.53
CA ASP A 95 -1.01 -18.29 2.18
C ASP A 95 -1.21 -17.79 0.74
N ILE A 96 -0.29 -16.98 0.23
CA ILE A 96 -0.29 -16.45 -1.15
C ILE A 96 0.86 -16.98 -2.01
N ASN A 97 1.67 -17.90 -1.45
CA ASN A 97 2.87 -18.45 -2.07
C ASN A 97 3.77 -17.37 -2.70
N ALA A 98 4.11 -16.36 -1.90
CA ALA A 98 4.86 -15.19 -2.35
C ALA A 98 5.89 -14.76 -1.30
N LEU A 99 6.95 -14.12 -1.78
CA LEU A 99 7.84 -13.35 -0.93
C LEU A 99 7.15 -12.01 -0.65
N VAL A 100 6.97 -11.65 0.61
CA VAL A 100 6.33 -10.39 1.00
C VAL A 100 7.38 -9.44 1.57
N VAL A 101 7.35 -8.20 1.08
CA VAL A 101 8.11 -7.06 1.60
C VAL A 101 7.13 -6.02 2.12
N VAL A 102 7.31 -5.58 3.36
CA VAL A 102 6.43 -4.60 4.00
C VAL A 102 7.24 -3.43 4.54
N PHE A 103 6.73 -2.23 4.32
CA PHE A 103 7.30 -0.98 4.84
C PHE A 103 6.34 -0.29 5.80
N ARG A 104 6.86 0.17 6.94
CA ARG A 104 6.09 0.89 7.95
C ARG A 104 5.85 2.33 7.53
N GLY A 105 4.67 2.85 7.82
CA GLY A 105 4.38 4.28 7.70
C GLY A 105 4.79 5.08 8.93
N THR A 106 4.31 6.32 8.99
CA THR A 106 4.54 7.23 10.11
C THR A 106 3.70 6.82 11.34
N GLN A 107 4.24 7.00 12.54
CA GLN A 107 3.48 6.82 13.79
C GLN A 107 2.44 7.94 13.98
N GLU A 108 1.30 7.65 14.60
CA GLU A 108 0.14 8.55 14.70
C GLU A 108 0.45 9.96 15.19
N ASN A 109 1.19 10.12 16.29
CA ASN A 109 1.52 11.45 16.85
C ASN A 109 2.36 12.32 15.91
N SER A 110 2.94 11.71 14.88
CA SER A 110 3.72 12.37 13.84
C SER A 110 2.98 12.45 12.51
N ILE A 111 1.81 11.79 12.34
CA ILE A 111 1.06 11.82 11.08
C ILE A 111 0.61 13.24 10.77
N GLN A 112 0.10 14.00 11.74
CA GLN A 112 -0.31 15.39 11.53
C GLN A 112 0.88 16.27 11.13
N ASN A 113 2.00 16.16 11.84
CA ASN A 113 3.23 16.91 11.51
C ASN A 113 3.74 16.54 10.11
N TRP A 114 3.67 15.27 9.74
CA TRP A 114 4.09 14.80 8.42
C TRP A 114 3.13 15.25 7.31
N ILE A 115 1.82 15.27 7.57
CA ILE A 115 0.81 15.84 6.67
C ILE A 115 1.10 17.32 6.44
N GLU A 116 1.39 18.08 7.50
CA GLU A 116 1.80 19.47 7.38
C GLU A 116 3.06 19.60 6.52
N ASP A 117 4.07 18.77 6.77
CA ASP A 117 5.28 18.77 5.95
C ASP A 117 5.00 18.50 4.47
N LEU A 118 4.12 17.55 4.13
CA LEU A 118 3.74 17.29 2.74
C LEU A 118 2.89 18.38 2.11
N LEU A 119 2.12 19.12 2.92
CA LEU A 119 1.36 20.27 2.45
C LEU A 119 2.30 21.43 2.08
N TRP A 120 3.35 21.65 2.86
CA TRP A 120 4.15 22.88 2.80
C TRP A 120 5.55 22.71 2.15
N LYS A 121 6.06 21.48 2.05
CA LYS A 121 7.42 21.19 1.53
C LYS A 121 7.34 20.35 0.26
N GLN A 122 7.37 21.00 -0.90
CA GLN A 122 7.65 20.33 -2.18
C GLN A 122 9.17 20.19 -2.34
N LEU A 123 9.69 19.04 -1.92
CA LEU A 123 11.11 18.73 -2.05
C LEU A 123 11.32 17.90 -3.31
N ASP A 124 11.39 18.56 -4.46
CA ASP A 124 11.60 17.86 -5.73
C ASP A 124 13.07 17.40 -5.86
N LEU A 125 13.24 16.18 -6.35
CA LEU A 125 14.52 15.57 -6.70
C LEU A 125 14.37 14.96 -8.10
N ASP A 126 15.33 15.25 -8.99
CA ASP A 126 15.40 14.61 -10.30
C ASP A 126 15.64 13.12 -10.14
N TYR A 127 14.75 12.29 -10.69
CA TYR A 127 14.88 10.85 -10.62
C TYR A 127 16.08 10.40 -11.47
N PRO A 128 17.05 9.67 -10.88
CA PRO A 128 18.28 9.34 -11.59
C PRO A 128 18.03 8.56 -12.89
N GLY A 129 18.71 8.99 -13.96
CA GLY A 129 18.64 8.31 -15.26
C GLY A 129 17.35 8.55 -16.04
N MET A 130 16.43 9.41 -15.57
CA MET A 130 15.19 9.72 -16.26
C MET A 130 14.95 11.23 -16.37
N PRO A 131 15.16 11.82 -17.57
CA PRO A 131 14.87 13.22 -17.81
C PRO A 131 13.41 13.57 -17.47
N GLU A 132 13.20 14.77 -16.91
CA GLU A 132 11.89 15.34 -16.54
C GLU A 132 11.13 14.65 -15.41
N ALA A 133 11.54 13.45 -14.98
CA ALA A 133 10.95 12.79 -13.83
C ALA A 133 11.48 13.39 -12.54
N MET A 134 10.55 13.88 -11.71
CA MET A 134 10.85 14.39 -10.38
C MET A 134 10.07 13.61 -9.34
N VAL A 135 10.68 13.42 -8.18
CA VAL A 135 10.14 12.67 -7.05
C VAL A 135 10.27 13.44 -5.75
N HIS A 136 9.43 13.09 -4.77
CA HIS A 136 9.53 13.64 -3.43
C HIS A 136 10.81 13.14 -2.75
N ARG A 137 11.77 14.05 -2.52
CA ARG A 137 13.10 13.78 -1.95
C ARG A 137 13.01 12.99 -0.65
N GLY A 138 12.08 13.35 0.24
CA GLY A 138 11.94 12.67 1.53
C GLY A 138 11.64 11.17 1.37
N PHE A 139 10.75 10.82 0.45
CA PHE A 139 10.39 9.41 0.22
C PHE A 139 11.49 8.67 -0.54
N TYR A 140 12.08 9.34 -1.53
CA TYR A 140 13.20 8.79 -2.28
C TYR A 140 14.36 8.45 -1.35
N SER A 141 14.76 9.39 -0.48
CA SER A 141 15.86 9.20 0.46
C SER A 141 15.55 8.20 1.57
N ALA A 142 14.31 8.17 2.08
CA ALA A 142 13.90 7.18 3.09
C ALA A 142 14.14 5.74 2.62
N TYR A 143 13.89 5.44 1.34
CA TYR A 143 14.23 4.14 0.77
C TYR A 143 15.70 4.05 0.33
N HIS A 144 16.18 4.93 -0.57
CA HIS A 144 17.46 4.74 -1.26
C HIS A 144 18.70 5.13 -0.44
N ASN A 145 18.57 6.02 0.54
CA ASN A 145 19.69 6.59 1.28
C ASN A 145 19.76 6.11 2.73
N THR A 146 19.04 5.04 3.06
CA THR A 146 19.07 4.43 4.41
C THR A 146 19.41 2.96 4.32
N THR A 147 19.59 2.33 5.49
CA THR A 147 19.82 0.88 5.61
C THR A 147 18.65 0.03 5.10
N LEU A 148 17.48 0.62 4.83
CA LEU A 148 16.32 -0.12 4.34
C LEU A 148 16.57 -0.78 2.98
N ARG A 149 17.12 -0.07 2.00
CA ARG A 149 17.32 -0.63 0.65
C ARG A 149 18.18 -1.88 0.68
N ASP A 150 19.35 -1.80 1.31
CA ASP A 150 20.31 -2.90 1.35
C ASP A 150 19.78 -4.07 2.18
N GLY A 151 19.15 -3.80 3.33
CA GLY A 151 18.54 -4.84 4.16
C GLY A 151 17.36 -5.54 3.46
N VAL A 152 16.47 -4.79 2.80
CA VAL A 152 15.36 -5.40 2.06
C VAL A 152 15.87 -6.27 0.90
N VAL A 153 16.86 -5.79 0.14
CA VAL A 153 17.46 -6.56 -0.96
C VAL A 153 18.15 -7.83 -0.43
N SER A 154 18.89 -7.73 0.68
CA SER A 154 19.47 -8.88 1.39
C SER A 154 18.40 -9.89 1.80
N GLY A 155 17.32 -9.45 2.45
CA GLY A 155 16.20 -10.30 2.84
C GLY A 155 15.52 -10.98 1.65
N ILE A 156 15.39 -10.29 0.51
CA ILE A 156 14.84 -10.85 -0.72
C ILE A 156 15.73 -11.96 -1.25
N GLN A 157 17.04 -11.71 -1.36
CA GLN A 157 18.02 -12.69 -1.84
C GLN A 157 18.07 -13.93 -0.94
N LYS A 158 18.05 -13.73 0.38
CA LYS A 158 17.95 -14.81 1.37
C LYS A 158 16.67 -15.61 1.11
N THR A 159 15.51 -14.99 1.04
CA THR A 159 14.23 -15.71 0.85
C THR A 159 14.22 -16.51 -0.46
N ARG A 160 14.64 -15.92 -1.59
CA ARG A 160 14.70 -16.61 -2.89
C ARG A 160 15.67 -17.79 -2.90
N LYS A 161 16.76 -17.73 -2.13
CA LYS A 161 17.70 -18.86 -2.01
C LYS A 161 17.02 -20.13 -1.46
N PHE A 162 16.01 -19.98 -0.61
CA PHE A 162 15.34 -21.13 0.02
C PHE A 162 14.02 -21.51 -0.64
N TYR A 163 13.23 -20.55 -1.11
CA TYR A 163 11.91 -20.81 -1.71
C TYR A 163 11.91 -20.75 -3.24
N GLY A 164 13.04 -20.41 -3.86
CA GLY A 164 13.16 -20.25 -5.31
C GLY A 164 12.63 -18.90 -5.82
N ASP A 165 12.49 -18.80 -7.13
CA ASP A 165 11.97 -17.61 -7.82
C ASP A 165 10.43 -17.54 -7.75
N ILE A 166 9.92 -17.31 -6.54
CA ILE A 166 8.50 -17.03 -6.28
C ILE A 166 8.15 -15.56 -6.54
N PRO A 167 6.87 -15.23 -6.77
CA PRO A 167 6.43 -13.84 -6.92
C PRO A 167 6.82 -12.97 -5.72
N ILE A 168 7.19 -11.72 -5.99
CA ILE A 168 7.47 -10.71 -4.95
C ILE A 168 6.23 -9.84 -4.80
N MET A 169 5.69 -9.75 -3.60
CA MET A 169 4.60 -8.87 -3.23
C MET A 169 5.12 -7.79 -2.29
N ILE A 170 4.92 -6.54 -2.66
CA ILE A 170 5.39 -5.38 -1.89
C ILE A 170 4.18 -4.60 -1.43
N THR A 171 4.12 -4.28 -0.15
CA THR A 171 3.03 -3.50 0.44
C THR A 171 3.56 -2.51 1.48
N GLY A 172 2.71 -1.56 1.81
CA GLY A 172 3.00 -0.54 2.80
C GLY A 172 1.81 0.38 2.97
N HIS A 173 1.67 0.90 4.19
CA HIS A 173 0.65 1.86 4.56
C HIS A 173 1.27 3.27 4.68
N SER A 174 0.54 4.32 4.27
CA SER A 174 0.97 5.72 4.45
C SER A 174 2.33 5.99 3.78
N MET A 175 3.29 6.60 4.50
CA MET A 175 4.69 6.75 4.07
C MET A 175 5.33 5.41 3.66
N GLY A 176 4.94 4.29 4.29
CA GLY A 176 5.37 2.96 3.92
C GLY A 176 4.93 2.58 2.51
N GLY A 177 3.76 3.02 2.05
CA GLY A 177 3.32 2.85 0.66
C GLY A 177 4.21 3.61 -0.34
N ALA A 178 4.70 4.79 0.03
CA ALA A 178 5.66 5.53 -0.78
C ALA A 178 7.01 4.78 -0.90
N MET A 179 7.55 4.27 0.22
CA MET A 179 8.77 3.46 0.20
C MET A 179 8.59 2.13 -0.56
N ALA A 180 7.45 1.47 -0.38
CA ALA A 180 7.07 0.26 -1.11
C ALA A 180 7.07 0.50 -2.63
N SER A 181 6.57 1.65 -3.08
CA SER A 181 6.60 2.04 -4.49
C SER A 181 8.01 2.19 -5.04
N PHE A 182 8.88 2.91 -4.32
CA PHE A 182 10.29 3.04 -4.74
C PHE A 182 11.01 1.70 -4.74
N CYS A 183 10.75 0.84 -3.74
CA CYS A 183 11.30 -0.51 -3.70
C CYS A 183 10.86 -1.34 -4.90
N ALA A 184 9.57 -1.35 -5.24
CA ALA A 184 9.07 -2.10 -6.38
C ALA A 184 9.76 -1.67 -7.68
N LEU A 185 9.88 -0.36 -7.90
CA LEU A 185 10.51 0.17 -9.11
C LEU A 185 12.01 -0.14 -9.14
N ASP A 186 12.71 0.01 -8.02
CA ASP A 186 14.14 -0.28 -7.90
C ASP A 186 14.46 -1.75 -8.18
N LEU A 187 13.65 -2.69 -7.66
CA LEU A 187 13.81 -4.11 -7.93
C LEU A 187 13.66 -4.46 -9.41
N VAL A 188 12.72 -3.81 -10.11
CA VAL A 188 12.52 -4.04 -11.55
C VAL A 188 13.63 -3.38 -12.38
N VAL A 189 13.92 -2.10 -12.12
CA VAL A 189 14.80 -1.29 -12.97
C VAL A 189 16.28 -1.54 -12.70
N ASN A 190 16.69 -1.62 -11.42
CA ASN A 190 18.10 -1.67 -11.04
C ASN A 190 18.57 -3.09 -10.70
N TYR A 191 17.67 -3.96 -10.22
CA TYR A 191 17.99 -5.37 -9.93
C TYR A 191 17.49 -6.35 -11.00
N GLY A 192 16.70 -5.90 -11.97
CA GLY A 192 16.22 -6.73 -13.07
C GLY A 192 15.32 -7.89 -12.61
N LEU A 193 14.60 -7.73 -11.49
CA LEU A 193 13.74 -8.78 -10.96
C LEU A 193 12.38 -8.79 -11.63
N ASP A 194 11.98 -9.96 -12.10
CA ASP A 194 10.63 -10.23 -12.59
C ASP A 194 9.67 -10.61 -11.46
N GLY A 195 8.37 -10.59 -11.77
CA GLY A 195 7.32 -11.07 -10.86
C GLY A 195 7.05 -10.14 -9.68
N VAL A 196 7.50 -8.89 -9.73
CA VAL A 196 7.27 -7.87 -8.70
C VAL A 196 5.85 -7.32 -8.82
N LYS A 197 5.10 -7.34 -7.72
CA LYS A 197 3.75 -6.80 -7.58
C LYS A 197 3.72 -5.82 -6.42
N LEU A 198 2.92 -4.77 -6.58
CA LEU A 198 2.79 -3.70 -5.59
C LEU A 198 1.32 -3.47 -5.28
N MET A 199 0.99 -3.47 -3.99
CA MET A 199 -0.30 -2.99 -3.49
C MET A 199 -0.07 -2.15 -2.24
N THR A 200 -0.55 -0.91 -2.22
CA THR A 200 -0.32 0.01 -1.09
C THR A 200 -1.63 0.52 -0.52
N PHE A 201 -1.62 0.98 0.74
CA PHE A 201 -2.79 1.51 1.43
C PHE A 201 -2.53 2.95 1.89
N GLY A 202 -3.40 3.89 1.51
CA GLY A 202 -3.26 5.29 1.92
C GLY A 202 -1.96 5.95 1.47
N GLN A 203 -1.40 5.52 0.34
CA GLN A 203 -0.14 6.05 -0.18
C GLN A 203 -0.30 7.52 -0.64
N PRO A 204 0.63 8.43 -0.30
CA PRO A 204 0.70 9.77 -0.87
C PRO A 204 1.21 9.74 -2.33
N ARG A 205 1.05 10.84 -3.06
CA ARG A 205 1.74 11.02 -4.34
C ARG A 205 3.25 11.10 -4.11
N ILE A 206 4.02 10.52 -5.03
CA ILE A 206 5.47 10.34 -4.84
C ILE A 206 6.35 10.99 -5.91
N GLY A 207 5.77 11.41 -7.03
CA GLY A 207 6.48 12.14 -8.09
C GLY A 207 5.53 12.84 -9.04
N ASN A 208 6.09 13.46 -10.07
CA ASN A 208 5.35 14.20 -11.10
C ASN A 208 4.75 13.27 -12.19
N ALA A 209 4.07 13.87 -13.18
CA ALA A 209 3.44 13.12 -14.27
C ALA A 209 4.42 12.28 -15.11
N ALA A 210 5.64 12.78 -15.34
CA ALA A 210 6.69 12.06 -16.05
C ALA A 210 7.08 10.80 -15.26
N PHE A 211 7.34 10.94 -13.96
CA PHE A 211 7.64 9.80 -13.08
C PHE A 211 6.48 8.79 -13.03
N ALA A 212 5.23 9.25 -12.89
CA ALA A 212 4.06 8.37 -12.87
C ALA A 212 3.91 7.55 -14.17
N SER A 213 4.24 8.14 -15.32
CA SER A 213 4.21 7.46 -16.63
C SER A 213 5.30 6.41 -16.76
N TYR A 214 6.50 6.71 -16.26
CA TYR A 214 7.60 5.74 -16.20
C TYR A 214 7.29 4.58 -15.26
N PHE A 215 6.77 4.89 -14.07
CA PHE A 215 6.33 3.89 -13.11
C PHE A 215 5.32 2.91 -13.74
N LYS A 216 4.32 3.43 -14.46
CA LYS A 216 3.32 2.63 -15.19
C LYS A 216 3.95 1.68 -16.21
N THR A 217 5.05 2.08 -16.84
CA THR A 217 5.75 1.26 -17.86
C THR A 217 6.39 0.02 -17.24
N HIS A 218 6.96 0.15 -16.03
CA HIS A 218 7.62 -0.95 -15.34
C HIS A 218 6.70 -1.77 -14.43
N LEU A 219 5.67 -1.14 -13.86
CA LEU A 219 4.74 -1.75 -12.91
C LEU A 219 3.27 -1.47 -13.32
N PRO A 220 2.81 -1.96 -14.49
CA PRO A 220 1.48 -1.65 -15.03
C PRO A 220 0.31 -2.20 -14.19
N HIS A 221 0.60 -3.10 -13.26
CA HIS A 221 -0.37 -3.76 -12.38
C HIS A 221 -0.27 -3.30 -10.93
N ALA A 222 0.46 -2.22 -10.64
CA ALA A 222 0.49 -1.64 -9.30
C ALA A 222 -0.90 -1.12 -8.89
N ILE A 223 -1.30 -1.40 -7.65
CA ILE A 223 -2.59 -0.98 -7.10
C ILE A 223 -2.37 -0.07 -5.89
N ARG A 224 -3.07 1.05 -5.85
CA ARG A 224 -3.18 1.92 -4.68
C ARG A 224 -4.60 1.82 -4.13
N VAL A 225 -4.73 1.38 -2.89
CA VAL A 225 -6.01 1.34 -2.18
C VAL A 225 -6.16 2.62 -1.38
N THR A 226 -7.26 3.35 -1.59
CA THR A 226 -7.62 4.59 -0.88
C THR A 226 -8.93 4.37 -0.11
N HIS A 227 -9.14 5.10 0.98
CA HIS A 227 -10.32 4.91 1.82
C HIS A 227 -11.04 6.22 2.12
N ALA A 228 -12.34 6.26 1.81
CA ALA A 228 -13.27 7.34 2.13
C ALA A 228 -12.67 8.72 1.86
N HIS A 229 -12.50 9.55 2.89
CA HIS A 229 -11.95 10.90 2.82
C HIS A 229 -10.53 10.98 3.39
N ASP A 230 -9.75 9.89 3.30
CA ASP A 230 -8.34 9.87 3.70
C ASP A 230 -7.59 11.04 3.05
N ILE A 231 -6.95 11.86 3.87
CA ILE A 231 -6.18 13.03 3.45
C ILE A 231 -4.87 12.67 2.75
N VAL A 232 -4.22 11.56 3.09
CA VAL A 232 -2.84 11.29 2.65
C VAL A 232 -2.72 11.03 1.15
N PRO A 233 -3.61 10.27 0.49
CA PRO A 233 -3.62 10.14 -0.97
C PRO A 233 -3.83 11.47 -1.71
N HIS A 234 -4.27 12.52 -1.03
CA HIS A 234 -4.44 13.85 -1.61
C HIS A 234 -3.18 14.73 -1.48
N LEU A 235 -2.09 14.19 -0.91
CA LEU A 235 -0.84 14.88 -0.66
C LEU A 235 0.36 14.26 -1.41
N PRO A 236 1.37 15.04 -1.82
CA PRO A 236 1.34 16.50 -1.93
C PRO A 236 0.17 17.03 -2.80
N PRO A 237 -0.27 18.28 -2.61
CA PRO A 237 -1.51 18.78 -3.23
C PRO A 237 -1.54 18.71 -4.75
N TYR A 238 -2.74 18.53 -5.29
CA TYR A 238 -3.01 18.62 -6.72
C TYR A 238 -3.40 20.06 -7.09
N PHE A 239 -2.68 20.70 -8.00
CA PHE A 239 -2.96 22.08 -8.43
C PHE A 239 -3.64 22.10 -9.79
N SER A 240 -4.97 22.19 -9.82
CA SER A 240 -5.74 22.20 -11.07
C SER A 240 -5.38 23.32 -12.04
N PHE A 241 -4.88 24.45 -11.53
CA PHE A 241 -4.48 25.60 -12.34
C PHE A 241 -3.00 25.59 -12.75
N PHE A 242 -2.19 24.68 -12.18
CA PHE A 242 -0.75 24.53 -12.44
C PHE A 242 -0.38 23.04 -12.50
N PRO A 243 -0.88 22.29 -13.50
CA PRO A 243 -0.67 20.84 -13.61
C PRO A 243 0.81 20.47 -13.72
N GLU A 244 1.65 21.32 -14.31
CA GLU A 244 3.10 21.13 -14.41
C GLU A 244 3.83 21.13 -13.06
N LYS A 245 3.21 21.70 -12.01
CA LYS A 245 3.72 21.69 -10.63
C LYS A 245 3.07 20.64 -9.75
N THR A 246 2.25 19.78 -10.35
CA THR A 246 1.45 18.81 -9.62
C THR A 246 2.20 17.50 -9.51
N TYR A 247 2.17 16.93 -8.31
CA TYR A 247 2.49 15.52 -8.12
C TYR A 247 1.36 14.69 -8.73
N HIS A 248 1.70 13.55 -9.32
CA HIS A 248 0.75 12.62 -9.89
C HIS A 248 0.93 11.23 -9.28
N HIS A 249 -0.20 10.59 -9.00
CA HIS A 249 -0.22 9.17 -8.75
C HIS A 249 0.03 8.37 -10.03
N PHE A 250 0.71 7.24 -9.88
CA PHE A 250 0.67 6.20 -10.91
C PHE A 250 -0.68 5.45 -10.88
N PRO A 251 -1.10 4.86 -12.01
CA PRO A 251 -2.27 3.97 -12.04
C PRO A 251 -1.99 2.62 -11.35
N ARG A 252 -2.93 1.98 -10.66
CA ARG A 252 -4.39 2.20 -10.58
C ARG A 252 -4.88 2.37 -9.15
N GLU A 253 -5.88 3.23 -8.97
CA GLU A 253 -6.58 3.39 -7.69
C GLU A 253 -7.73 2.38 -7.55
N VAL A 254 -7.90 1.86 -6.33
CA VAL A 254 -9.12 1.23 -5.84
C VAL A 254 -9.62 2.00 -4.63
N TRP A 255 -10.73 2.71 -4.80
CA TRP A 255 -11.30 3.57 -3.77
C TRP A 255 -12.38 2.82 -2.98
N ILE A 256 -12.11 2.61 -1.70
CA ILE A 256 -13.04 2.01 -0.75
C ILE A 256 -13.87 3.12 -0.14
N HIS A 257 -15.18 3.10 -0.35
CA HIS A 257 -16.07 4.09 0.25
C HIS A 257 -17.46 3.53 0.50
N ASN A 258 -18.22 4.23 1.34
CA ASN A 258 -19.59 3.85 1.64
C ASN A 258 -20.56 4.58 0.70
N ILE A 259 -21.57 3.85 0.20
CA ILE A 259 -22.70 4.41 -0.56
C ILE A 259 -23.98 4.20 0.26
N GLY A 260 -24.73 5.28 0.44
CA GLY A 260 -26.05 5.25 1.10
C GLY A 260 -27.18 5.05 0.09
N LEU A 261 -28.06 4.09 0.37
CA LEU A 261 -29.31 3.85 -0.36
C LEU A 261 -30.46 3.80 0.67
N GLY A 262 -31.07 4.96 0.94
CA GLY A 262 -32.04 5.11 2.02
C GLY A 262 -31.37 4.93 3.39
N SER A 263 -31.82 3.94 4.17
CA SER A 263 -31.23 3.59 5.47
C SER A 263 -30.07 2.57 5.38
N LEU A 264 -29.76 2.06 4.19
CA LEU A 264 -28.73 1.05 3.98
C LEU A 264 -27.40 1.70 3.60
N VAL A 265 -26.31 1.26 4.22
CA VAL A 265 -24.94 1.69 3.92
C VAL A 265 -24.18 0.49 3.37
N TYR A 266 -23.69 0.60 2.14
CA TYR A 266 -22.90 -0.44 1.47
C TYR A 266 -21.46 0.02 1.34
N ASN A 267 -20.52 -0.85 1.71
CA ASN A 267 -19.11 -0.64 1.44
C ASN A 267 -18.79 -1.09 0.00
N VAL A 268 -18.16 -0.20 -0.78
CA VAL A 268 -17.90 -0.40 -2.20
C VAL A 268 -16.41 -0.24 -2.47
N GLU A 269 -15.85 -1.18 -3.22
CA GLU A 269 -14.48 -1.15 -3.74
C GLU A 269 -14.52 -0.70 -5.21
N LYS A 270 -14.44 0.61 -5.45
CA LYS A 270 -14.50 1.18 -6.80
C LYS A 270 -13.13 1.11 -7.47
N ILE A 271 -13.02 0.35 -8.57
CA ILE A 271 -11.83 0.35 -9.43
C ILE A 271 -11.86 1.60 -10.32
N CYS A 272 -10.85 2.45 -10.20
CA CYS A 272 -10.72 3.70 -10.94
C CYS A 272 -10.10 3.49 -12.33
N ASP A 273 -10.11 4.52 -13.16
CA ASP A 273 -9.47 4.47 -14.46
C ASP A 273 -7.93 4.30 -14.41
N ASP A 274 -7.28 4.39 -15.57
CA ASP A 274 -5.84 4.21 -15.70
C ASP A 274 -5.05 5.52 -15.81
N SER A 275 -5.65 6.65 -15.43
CA SER A 275 -5.00 7.96 -15.40
C SER A 275 -4.13 8.16 -14.15
N GLY A 276 -4.43 7.42 -13.07
CA GLY A 276 -3.84 7.60 -11.74
C GLY A 276 -4.53 8.68 -10.91
N GLU A 277 -5.26 9.60 -11.56
CA GLU A 277 -5.94 10.75 -10.94
C GLU A 277 -7.41 10.83 -11.43
N ASP A 278 -8.16 9.74 -11.33
CA ASP A 278 -9.57 9.66 -11.76
C ASP A 278 -10.45 10.65 -10.97
N PRO A 279 -11.08 11.66 -11.60
CA PRO A 279 -11.86 12.68 -10.89
C PRO A 279 -13.15 12.13 -10.26
N THR A 280 -13.54 10.89 -10.59
CA THR A 280 -14.74 10.23 -10.06
C THR A 280 -14.44 9.31 -8.87
N CYS A 281 -13.18 9.12 -8.49
CA CYS A 281 -12.76 8.30 -7.36
C CYS A 281 -12.48 9.15 -6.11
N SER A 282 -11.45 8.86 -5.31
CA SER A 282 -11.15 9.65 -4.10
C SER A 282 -10.94 11.12 -4.42
N ARG A 283 -10.44 11.49 -5.60
CA ARG A 283 -10.36 12.90 -6.05
C ARG A 283 -11.69 13.64 -6.08
N SER A 284 -12.82 12.93 -6.09
CA SER A 284 -14.15 13.55 -5.98
C SER A 284 -14.43 14.12 -4.58
N VAL A 285 -13.62 13.78 -3.58
CA VAL A 285 -13.73 14.27 -2.19
C VAL A 285 -12.53 15.14 -1.80
N SER A 286 -12.70 15.94 -0.74
CA SER A 286 -11.70 16.95 -0.35
C SER A 286 -10.53 16.43 0.50
N GLY A 287 -10.45 15.12 0.79
CA GLY A 287 -9.36 14.51 1.57
C GLY A 287 -9.17 15.16 2.95
N THR A 288 -10.13 15.01 3.85
CA THR A 288 -10.20 15.78 5.11
C THR A 288 -10.03 14.95 6.38
N SER A 289 -9.83 13.63 6.27
CA SER A 289 -9.92 12.71 7.39
C SER A 289 -8.60 11.99 7.66
N VAL A 290 -7.95 12.30 8.77
CA VAL A 290 -6.86 11.46 9.32
C VAL A 290 -7.42 10.15 9.88
N ARG A 291 -8.69 10.14 10.31
CA ARG A 291 -9.32 8.92 10.83
C ARG A 291 -9.52 7.87 9.73
N ASP A 292 -9.84 8.30 8.52
CA ASP A 292 -10.00 7.37 7.39
C ASP A 292 -8.65 6.82 6.93
N HIS A 293 -7.56 7.53 7.22
CA HIS A 293 -6.19 7.10 6.97
C HIS A 293 -5.77 5.91 7.83
N ILE A 294 -6.24 5.82 9.06
CA ILE A 294 -5.78 4.79 10.02
C ILE A 294 -6.63 3.50 9.98
N TYR A 295 -7.61 3.40 9.08
CA TYR A 295 -8.44 2.21 8.90
C TYR A 295 -8.57 1.84 7.42
N TYR A 296 -8.22 0.60 7.08
CA TYR A 296 -8.32 0.07 5.72
C TYR A 296 -8.93 -1.32 5.74
N LEU A 297 -10.00 -1.56 4.97
CA LEU A 297 -10.68 -2.86 4.88
C LEU A 297 -11.08 -3.48 6.24
N GLY A 298 -11.36 -2.64 7.24
CA GLY A 298 -11.70 -3.08 8.60
C GLY A 298 -10.50 -3.31 9.51
N VAL A 299 -9.28 -3.15 9.00
CA VAL A 299 -8.03 -3.33 9.74
C VAL A 299 -7.49 -1.97 10.19
N SER A 300 -7.13 -1.89 11.46
CA SER A 300 -6.53 -0.72 12.09
C SER A 300 -5.03 -0.65 11.77
N MET A 301 -4.54 0.52 11.38
CA MET A 301 -3.11 0.82 11.17
C MET A 301 -2.48 1.53 12.38
N HIS A 302 -3.12 1.41 13.56
CA HIS A 302 -2.64 2.03 14.79
C HIS A 302 -1.35 1.39 15.30
N ALA A 303 -0.38 2.21 15.73
CA ALA A 303 0.84 1.72 16.39
C ALA A 303 0.53 1.27 17.82
N GLU A 304 1.10 0.13 18.24
CA GLU A 304 0.82 -0.45 19.57
C GLU A 304 1.43 0.35 20.74
N ASP A 305 2.49 1.13 20.50
CA ASP A 305 3.14 1.94 21.53
C ASP A 305 3.29 3.42 21.11
N TRP A 306 3.30 4.29 22.13
CA TRP A 306 3.08 5.74 22.07
C TRP A 306 4.39 6.56 22.16
N SER A 307 5.57 5.93 22.22
CA SER A 307 6.83 6.65 22.48
C SER A 307 7.97 6.34 21.50
N SER A 308 8.31 7.36 20.68
CA SER A 308 9.50 7.50 19.83
C SER A 308 9.96 6.25 19.04
N CYS A 309 11.08 6.31 18.33
CA CYS A 309 11.59 5.15 17.61
C CYS A 309 12.28 4.14 18.53
N ARG A 310 11.60 3.73 19.59
CA ARG A 310 12.22 2.86 20.59
C ARG A 310 12.12 1.42 20.13
N ILE A 311 13.28 0.81 19.91
CA ILE A 311 13.39 -0.63 19.67
C ILE A 311 13.06 -1.35 20.98
N VAL A 312 11.91 -2.01 21.02
CA VAL A 312 11.54 -2.94 22.10
C VAL A 312 11.84 -4.35 21.62
N MET A 313 12.91 -4.95 22.14
CA MET A 313 13.31 -6.32 21.81
C MET A 313 13.96 -7.02 22.99
N ASP A 314 13.79 -8.34 23.07
CA ASP A 314 14.52 -9.20 23.99
C ASP A 314 15.89 -9.55 23.38
N TYR A 315 16.90 -8.74 23.71
CA TYR A 315 18.28 -8.90 23.24
C TYR A 315 18.90 -10.26 23.63
N SER A 316 18.32 -11.00 24.58
CA SER A 316 18.81 -12.32 24.96
C SER A 316 18.32 -13.44 24.04
N LYS A 317 17.27 -13.20 23.25
CA LYS A 317 16.61 -14.22 22.41
C LYS A 317 16.87 -14.08 20.91
N LEU A 318 17.42 -12.97 20.46
CA LEU A 318 17.58 -12.67 19.04
C LEU A 318 19.05 -12.47 18.67
N GLN A 319 19.46 -13.06 17.55
CA GLN A 319 20.69 -12.66 16.88
C GLN A 319 20.40 -11.41 16.04
N TYR A 320 21.21 -10.37 16.24
CA TYR A 320 21.05 -9.09 15.57
C TYR A 320 22.40 -8.53 15.11
N GLN A 321 22.36 -7.73 14.06
CA GLN A 321 23.47 -6.89 13.64
C GLN A 321 23.10 -5.45 13.91
N MET A 322 24.00 -4.70 14.56
CA MET A 322 23.82 -3.28 14.82
C MET A 322 25.00 -2.51 14.24
N ASP A 323 24.72 -1.48 13.45
CA ASP A 323 25.75 -0.60 12.91
C ASP A 323 26.12 0.53 13.89
N LEU A 324 27.09 1.36 13.53
CA LEU A 324 27.57 2.48 14.36
C LEU A 324 26.50 3.56 14.60
N ASN A 325 25.47 3.61 13.75
CA ASN A 325 24.36 4.55 13.86
C ASN A 325 23.18 3.95 14.65
N GLY A 326 23.36 2.73 15.20
CA GLY A 326 22.34 2.02 15.97
C GLY A 326 21.26 1.35 15.11
N ASN A 327 21.41 1.33 13.77
CA ASN A 327 20.46 0.64 12.91
C ASN A 327 20.55 -0.87 13.16
N VAL A 328 19.40 -1.54 13.19
CA VAL A 328 19.30 -2.96 13.56
C VAL A 328 18.81 -3.78 12.39
N ILE A 329 19.50 -4.90 12.12
CA ILE A 329 19.05 -5.94 11.20
C ILE A 329 18.90 -7.24 11.99
N LEU A 330 17.69 -7.79 11.97
CA LEU A 330 17.36 -9.12 12.49
C LEU A 330 17.22 -10.06 11.31
N SER A 331 17.92 -11.19 11.33
CA SER A 331 17.87 -12.16 10.23
C SER A 331 17.63 -13.57 10.75
N LYS A 332 16.76 -14.32 10.06
CA LYS A 332 16.54 -15.76 10.28
C LYS A 332 16.99 -16.54 9.06
N GLN A 333 17.54 -17.73 9.29
CA GLN A 333 17.70 -18.71 8.21
C GLN A 333 16.43 -19.55 8.08
N PRO A 334 15.79 -19.59 6.91
CA PRO A 334 14.65 -20.48 6.65
C PRO A 334 14.97 -21.94 7.00
N GLY A 335 14.03 -22.64 7.62
CA GLY A 335 14.16 -24.08 7.94
C GLY A 335 14.92 -24.45 9.22
N LEU A 336 15.47 -23.48 9.97
CA LEU A 336 15.91 -23.72 11.35
C LEU A 336 14.75 -23.40 12.30
N SER A 337 14.12 -24.42 12.88
CA SER A 337 13.26 -24.23 14.05
C SER A 337 14.12 -23.73 15.22
N ASN A 338 13.57 -22.83 16.03
CA ASN A 338 14.20 -22.34 17.27
C ASN A 338 14.32 -23.44 18.37
N ASP A 339 14.12 -24.72 18.04
CA ASP A 339 14.09 -25.84 18.98
C ASP A 339 15.42 -26.61 19.09
N ARG A 340 16.52 -26.09 18.54
CA ARG A 340 17.84 -26.60 18.94
C ARG A 340 18.34 -25.83 20.15
N GLY A 341 17.92 -26.32 21.32
CA GLY A 341 18.72 -26.15 22.53
C GLY A 341 20.16 -26.58 22.21
N PHE A 342 21.06 -25.61 22.13
CA PHE A 342 22.48 -25.87 21.97
C PHE A 342 23.01 -26.40 23.30
N SER A 343 23.17 -27.72 23.36
CA SER A 343 24.15 -28.36 24.23
C SER A 343 25.51 -27.75 23.93
N ALA A 344 26.12 -27.18 24.97
CA ALA A 344 27.51 -26.76 24.95
C ALA A 344 28.42 -27.95 24.60
N GLN A 345 29.34 -27.72 23.65
CA GLN A 345 30.71 -28.25 23.66
C GLN A 345 31.63 -27.20 23.06
#